data_AF-A0A6A7M6Y6-F1
#
_entry.id   AF-A0A6A7M6Y6-F1
#
_cell.length_a   1.000
_cell.length_b   1.000
_cell.length_c   1.000
_cell.angle_alpha   90.00
_cell.angle_beta   90.00
_cell.angle_gamma   90.00
#
_symmetry.space_group_name_H-M   'P 1'
#
loop_
_entity.id
_entity.type
_entity.pdbx_description
1 polymer ?
#
loop_
_entity_poly.entity_id
_entity_poly.type
_entity_poly.pdbx_seq_one_letter_code
_entity_poly.pdbx_strand_id
1 'polypeptide(L)'
;MALSRFLMAALAMAAAMLCVPVVEAQPPAATQSARPVLILVCHDQSEPCKTWRSQWQPLFAASPAYKMIDIRTINAPTATAMMQPAAWPADLRWLLDTFLTSRQGAWEEYETPRFFLLQNGQVTASTAGNNGWRHFMWPTILDVTNTKP
;
A
#
# COMPACT_ATOMS: atom_id res chain seq x y z
N MET A 1 0.53 90.20 -3.34
CA MET A 1 0.12 90.41 -1.94
C MET A 1 -0.81 89.27 -1.52
N ALA A 2 -0.59 88.70 -0.33
CA ALA A 2 -1.47 87.87 0.52
C ALA A 2 -2.16 86.64 -0.14
N LEU A 3 -1.87 85.36 0.18
CA LEU A 3 -1.81 84.59 1.44
C LEU A 3 -3.16 84.43 2.18
N SER A 4 -3.81 83.26 2.01
CA SER A 4 -4.57 82.48 3.03
C SER A 4 -5.29 81.31 2.33
N ARG A 5 -4.88 80.05 2.55
CA ARG A 5 -5.37 79.12 3.59
C ARG A 5 -6.89 78.93 3.55
N PHE A 6 -7.37 77.75 3.18
CA PHE A 6 -8.02 76.80 4.11
C PHE A 6 -8.35 75.47 3.41
N LEU A 7 -8.12 74.38 4.16
CA LEU A 7 -8.27 72.97 3.82
C LEU A 7 -9.72 72.47 3.92
N MET A 8 -9.88 71.23 3.42
CA MET A 8 -10.85 70.18 3.78
C MET A 8 -12.06 70.06 2.84
N ALA A 9 -12.50 68.87 2.44
CA ALA A 9 -11.95 67.51 2.45
C ALA A 9 -12.93 66.72 1.56
N ALA A 10 -12.49 66.18 0.42
CA ALA A 10 -13.32 65.31 -0.40
C ALA A 10 -13.12 63.87 0.09
N LEU A 11 -14.15 63.29 0.72
CA LEU A 11 -14.21 61.85 1.00
C LEU A 11 -14.30 61.12 -0.35
N ALA A 12 -13.22 60.50 -0.78
CA ALA A 12 -13.24 59.50 -1.84
C ALA A 12 -13.29 58.11 -1.20
N MET A 13 -14.44 57.42 -1.34
CA MET A 13 -14.55 55.99 -1.01
C MET A 13 -13.68 55.19 -2.00
N ALA A 14 -12.55 54.68 -1.53
CA ALA A 14 -11.79 53.68 -2.25
C ALA A 14 -12.39 52.29 -1.98
N ALA A 15 -13.00 51.70 -3.00
CA ALA A 15 -13.40 50.30 -2.98
C ALA A 15 -12.13 49.43 -2.95
N ALA A 16 -11.83 48.83 -1.81
CA ALA A 16 -10.79 47.82 -1.69
C ALA A 16 -11.26 46.53 -2.38
N MET A 17 -10.79 46.30 -3.61
CA MET A 17 -10.84 44.98 -4.23
C MET A 17 -9.94 44.05 -3.42
N LEU A 18 -10.55 43.12 -2.69
CA LEU A 18 -9.86 42.03 -2.02
C LEU A 18 -9.35 41.05 -3.08
N CYS A 19 -8.07 41.13 -3.42
CA CYS A 19 -7.35 40.05 -4.08
C CYS A 19 -7.24 38.89 -3.09
N VAL A 20 -8.17 37.94 -3.16
CA VAL A 20 -8.02 36.65 -2.48
C VAL A 20 -7.04 35.83 -3.32
N PRO A 21 -5.85 35.45 -2.79
CA PRO A 21 -5.02 34.50 -3.49
C PRO A 21 -5.77 33.16 -3.54
N VAL A 22 -6.04 32.68 -4.75
CA VAL A 22 -6.44 31.28 -4.95
C VAL A 22 -5.28 30.44 -4.44
N VAL A 23 -5.43 29.86 -3.25
CA VAL A 23 -4.58 28.77 -2.78
C VAL A 23 -4.95 27.59 -3.66
N GLU A 24 -4.19 27.40 -4.73
CA GLU A 24 -4.27 26.20 -5.54
C GLU A 24 -3.92 25.03 -4.62
N ALA A 25 -4.92 24.17 -4.35
CA ALA A 25 -4.73 23.00 -3.54
C ALA A 25 -3.74 22.08 -4.26
N GLN A 26 -2.47 22.14 -3.82
CA GLN A 26 -1.43 21.28 -4.33
C GLN A 26 -1.87 19.83 -4.05
N PRO A 27 -2.06 18.98 -5.08
CA PRO A 27 -2.37 17.58 -4.84
C PRO A 27 -1.26 16.99 -3.97
N PRO A 28 -1.58 16.07 -3.03
CA PRO A 28 -0.57 15.46 -2.19
C PRO A 28 0.54 14.92 -3.10
N ALA A 29 1.78 15.30 -2.81
CA ALA A 29 2.95 14.82 -3.53
C ALA A 29 2.83 13.30 -3.65
N ALA A 30 2.79 12.80 -4.88
CA ALA A 30 2.82 11.37 -5.13
C ALA A 30 4.01 10.80 -4.36
N THR A 31 3.73 9.97 -3.35
CA THR A 31 4.76 9.36 -2.52
C THR A 31 5.74 8.68 -3.46
N GLN A 32 6.98 9.17 -3.41
CA GLN A 32 8.17 8.66 -4.10
C GLN A 32 8.07 7.13 -4.23
N SER A 33 8.08 6.63 -5.46
CA SER A 33 7.84 5.23 -5.84
C SER A 33 8.38 4.25 -4.80
N ALA A 34 7.50 3.83 -3.89
CA ALA A 34 7.86 2.90 -2.83
C ALA A 34 8.23 1.56 -3.47
N ARG A 35 9.24 0.88 -2.94
CA ARG A 35 9.58 -0.48 -3.38
C ARG A 35 8.32 -1.35 -3.33
N PRO A 36 8.13 -2.28 -4.29
CA PRO A 36 7.05 -3.24 -4.18
C PRO A 36 7.11 -3.94 -2.82
N VAL A 37 5.95 -4.23 -2.23
CA VAL A 37 5.87 -4.89 -0.93
C VAL A 37 5.16 -6.23 -1.09
N LEU A 38 5.83 -7.32 -0.76
CA LEU A 38 5.21 -8.63 -0.64
C LEU A 38 4.67 -8.81 0.78
N ILE A 39 3.36 -8.97 0.90
CA ILE A 39 2.70 -9.39 2.14
C ILE A 39 2.49 -10.90 2.07
N LEU A 40 3.14 -11.64 2.97
CA LEU A 40 2.94 -13.07 3.18
C LEU A 40 2.06 -13.28 4.40
N VAL A 41 0.97 -14.02 4.26
CA VAL A 41 0.08 -14.38 5.36
C VAL A 41 0.05 -15.89 5.52
N CYS A 42 0.29 -16.35 6.74
CA CYS A 42 0.32 -17.75 7.11
C CYS A 42 -0.31 -17.98 8.49
N HIS A 43 -0.58 -19.24 8.80
CA HIS A 43 -0.86 -19.66 10.17
C HIS A 43 -0.02 -20.89 10.57
N ASP A 44 0.21 -21.05 11.88
CA ASP A 44 1.17 -22.02 12.41
C ASP A 44 0.82 -23.48 12.09
N GLN A 45 -0.49 -23.76 12.02
CA GLN A 45 -1.04 -25.09 11.71
C GLN A 45 -1.02 -25.44 10.20
N SER A 46 -0.61 -24.53 9.31
CA SER A 46 -0.66 -24.75 7.87
C SER A 46 0.54 -25.56 7.38
N GLU A 47 0.30 -26.81 6.95
CA GLU A 47 1.30 -27.61 6.25
C GLU A 47 1.77 -26.93 4.94
N PRO A 48 0.90 -26.36 4.08
CA PRO A 48 1.34 -25.59 2.93
C PRO A 48 2.30 -24.44 3.26
N CYS A 49 2.09 -23.72 4.37
CA CYS A 49 3.01 -22.68 4.84
C CYS A 49 4.35 -23.27 5.28
N LYS A 50 4.37 -24.43 5.93
CA LYS A 50 5.61 -25.13 6.29
C LYS A 50 6.37 -25.55 5.04
N THR A 51 5.67 -26.10 4.04
CA THR A 51 6.26 -26.44 2.73
C THR A 51 6.84 -25.20 2.05
N TRP A 52 6.13 -24.07 2.06
CA TRP A 52 6.64 -22.85 1.44
C TRP A 52 7.90 -22.33 2.12
N ARG A 53 7.92 -22.28 3.45
CA ARG A 53 9.08 -21.84 4.23
C ARG A 53 10.29 -22.73 4.02
N SER A 54 10.11 -24.04 3.89
CA SER A 54 11.23 -24.97 3.72
C SER A 54 11.75 -25.04 2.29
N GLN A 55 10.88 -24.96 1.28
CA GLN A 55 11.26 -25.18 -0.12
C GLN A 55 11.46 -23.89 -0.90
N TRP A 56 10.55 -22.93 -0.75
CA TRP A 56 10.47 -21.76 -1.64
C TRP A 56 11.11 -20.51 -1.04
N GLN A 57 10.94 -20.29 0.26
CA GLN A 57 11.52 -19.13 0.93
C GLN A 57 13.05 -19.03 0.78
N PRO A 58 13.85 -20.12 0.92
CA PRO A 58 15.30 -20.02 0.78
C PRO A 58 15.72 -19.66 -0.64
N LEU A 59 15.05 -20.24 -1.64
CA LEU A 59 15.29 -19.94 -3.06
C LEU A 59 14.94 -18.48 -3.37
N PHE A 60 13.81 -18.01 -2.86
CA PHE A 60 13.42 -16.62 -2.99
C PHE A 60 14.42 -15.69 -2.32
N ALA A 61 14.82 -15.96 -1.07
CA ALA A 61 15.79 -15.15 -0.32
C ALA A 61 17.16 -15.07 -0.99
N ALA A 62 17.57 -16.10 -1.73
CA ALA A 62 18.81 -16.11 -2.50
C ALA A 62 18.73 -15.30 -3.81
N SER A 63 17.53 -14.97 -4.29
CA SER A 63 17.33 -14.29 -5.58
C SER A 63 17.73 -12.81 -5.56
N PRO A 64 18.08 -12.22 -6.72
CA PRO A 64 18.24 -10.77 -6.84
C PRO A 64 16.96 -10.00 -6.51
N ALA A 65 15.79 -10.56 -6.85
CA ALA A 65 14.48 -9.94 -6.65
C ALA A 65 14.20 -9.61 -5.18
N TYR A 66 14.63 -10.50 -4.26
CA TYR A 66 14.46 -10.32 -2.83
C TYR A 66 15.05 -9.01 -2.29
N LYS A 67 16.13 -8.51 -2.90
CA LYS A 67 16.79 -7.26 -2.50
C LYS A 67 16.03 -6.01 -2.99
N MET A 68 15.09 -6.19 -3.91
CA MET A 68 14.39 -5.11 -4.62
C MET A 68 12.98 -4.87 -4.08
N ILE A 69 12.48 -5.74 -3.20
CA ILE A 69 11.15 -5.63 -2.60
C ILE A 69 11.26 -5.59 -1.08
N ASP A 70 10.27 -4.97 -0.44
CA ASP A 70 10.07 -5.11 0.99
C ASP A 70 9.17 -6.31 1.26
N ILE A 71 9.37 -6.99 2.40
CA ILE A 71 8.63 -8.20 2.74
C ILE A 71 8.05 -8.03 4.13
N ARG A 72 6.75 -8.31 4.27
CA ARG A 72 6.06 -8.32 5.55
C ARG A 72 5.34 -9.64 5.72
N THR A 73 5.60 -10.29 6.84
CA THR A 73 4.99 -11.58 7.17
C THR A 73 4.00 -11.40 8.30
N ILE A 74 2.80 -11.95 8.11
CA ILE A 74 1.74 -12.06 9.11
C ILE A 74 1.58 -13.54 9.41
N ASN A 75 1.87 -13.93 10.66
CA ASN A 75 1.66 -15.28 11.14
C ASN A 75 0.60 -15.26 12.24
N ALA A 76 -0.44 -16.06 12.08
CA ALA A 76 -1.47 -16.25 13.09
C ALA A 76 -1.42 -17.67 13.68
N PRO A 77 -1.96 -17.91 14.89
CA PRO A 77 -2.00 -19.25 15.46
C PRO A 77 -2.86 -20.24 14.66
N THR A 78 -3.98 -19.76 14.10
CA THR A 78 -4.97 -20.59 13.38
C THR A 78 -5.49 -19.88 12.13
N ALA A 79 -6.14 -20.63 11.24
CA ALA A 79 -6.79 -20.09 10.04
C ALA A 79 -7.87 -19.05 10.38
N THR A 80 -8.68 -19.31 11.42
CA THR A 80 -9.70 -18.36 11.88
C THR A 80 -9.07 -17.09 12.45
N ALA A 81 -8.03 -17.21 13.28
CA ALA A 81 -7.33 -16.06 13.86
C ALA A 81 -6.71 -15.17 12.77
N MET A 82 -6.21 -15.77 11.68
CA MET A 82 -5.67 -15.08 10.52
C MET A 82 -6.71 -14.17 9.84
N MET A 83 -7.99 -14.50 9.92
CA MET A 83 -9.09 -13.71 9.36
C MET A 83 -9.61 -12.62 10.31
N GLN A 84 -8.94 -12.40 11.45
CA GLN A 84 -9.33 -11.38 12.42
C GLN A 84 -8.38 -10.17 12.38
N PRO A 85 -8.88 -8.92 12.49
CA PRO A 85 -8.05 -7.72 12.51
C PRO A 85 -6.96 -7.71 13.59
N ALA A 86 -7.14 -8.50 14.66
CA ALA A 86 -6.18 -8.64 15.75
C ALA A 86 -4.87 -9.33 15.32
N ALA A 87 -4.89 -10.18 14.29
CA ALA A 87 -3.68 -10.82 13.76
C ALA A 87 -2.89 -9.90 12.81
N TRP A 88 -3.46 -8.76 12.41
CA TRP A 88 -2.89 -7.87 11.39
C TRP A 88 -2.32 -6.59 11.99
N PRO A 89 -1.13 -6.15 11.53
CA PRO A 89 -0.62 -4.80 11.81
C PRO A 89 -1.65 -3.74 11.41
N ALA A 90 -1.78 -2.68 12.19
CA ALA A 90 -2.83 -1.67 12.01
C ALA A 90 -2.84 -1.05 10.60
N ASP A 91 -1.67 -0.85 10.02
CA ASP A 91 -1.47 -0.28 8.69
C ASP A 91 -1.77 -1.24 7.53
N LEU A 92 -2.00 -2.54 7.82
CA LEU A 92 -2.41 -3.55 6.83
C LEU A 92 -3.84 -4.04 7.03
N ARG A 93 -4.59 -3.53 8.02
CA ARG A 93 -5.98 -3.99 8.25
C ARG A 93 -6.91 -3.73 7.07
N TRP A 94 -6.69 -2.62 6.35
CA TRP A 94 -7.44 -2.32 5.12
C TRP A 94 -7.31 -3.43 4.06
N LEU A 95 -6.17 -4.14 4.03
CA LEU A 95 -5.93 -5.23 3.10
C LEU A 95 -6.79 -6.44 3.46
N LEU A 96 -6.91 -6.76 4.75
CA LEU A 96 -7.83 -7.78 5.25
C LEU A 96 -9.28 -7.41 4.90
N ASP A 97 -9.71 -6.18 5.18
CA ASP A 97 -11.08 -5.72 4.90
C ASP A 97 -11.41 -5.81 3.40
N THR A 98 -10.47 -5.40 2.55
CA THR A 98 -10.59 -5.51 1.09
C THR A 98 -10.66 -6.96 0.64
N PHE A 99 -9.84 -7.84 1.22
CA PHE A 99 -9.84 -9.26 0.90
C PHE A 99 -11.17 -9.92 1.28
N LEU A 100 -11.65 -9.73 2.51
CA LEU A 100 -12.88 -10.35 3.03
C LEU A 100 -14.14 -9.94 2.24
N THR A 101 -14.12 -8.78 1.60
CA THR A 101 -15.22 -8.29 0.75
C THR A 101 -15.06 -8.64 -0.73
N SER A 102 -13.93 -9.22 -1.13
CA SER A 102 -13.66 -9.62 -2.50
C SER A 102 -14.22 -11.01 -2.82
N ARG A 103 -14.50 -11.27 -4.11
CA ARG A 103 -14.85 -12.61 -4.58
C ARG A 103 -13.77 -13.63 -4.23
N GLN A 104 -12.49 -13.26 -4.34
CA GLN A 104 -11.38 -14.17 -4.00
C GLN A 104 -11.42 -14.55 -2.51
N GLY A 105 -11.69 -13.59 -1.63
CA GLY A 105 -11.85 -13.85 -0.19
C GLY A 105 -12.97 -14.82 0.12
N ALA A 106 -14.08 -14.76 -0.62
CA ALA A 106 -15.18 -15.70 -0.46
C ALA A 106 -14.82 -17.14 -0.87
N TRP A 107 -13.92 -17.33 -1.84
CA TRP A 107 -13.54 -18.67 -2.33
C TRP A 107 -12.33 -19.25 -1.61
N GLU A 108 -11.41 -18.41 -1.17
CA GLU A 108 -10.10 -18.82 -0.66
C GLU A 108 -9.88 -18.39 0.81
N GLU A 109 -10.93 -18.11 1.57
CA GLU A 109 -10.88 -17.46 2.90
C GLU A 109 -9.73 -17.98 3.78
N TYR A 110 -9.57 -19.30 3.88
CA TYR A 110 -8.55 -19.95 4.71
C TYR A 110 -7.36 -20.52 3.94
N GLU A 111 -7.26 -20.30 2.63
CA GLU A 111 -6.14 -20.80 1.85
C GLU A 111 -4.83 -20.10 2.23
N THR A 112 -3.79 -20.91 2.44
CA THR A 112 -2.45 -20.46 2.81
C THR A 112 -1.37 -21.28 2.09
N PRO A 113 -0.13 -20.77 1.97
CA PRO A 113 0.27 -19.38 2.22
C PRO A 113 -0.47 -18.41 1.30
N ARG A 114 -0.84 -17.23 1.80
CA ARG A 114 -1.47 -16.18 1.01
C ARG A 114 -0.48 -15.08 0.72
N PHE A 115 -0.51 -14.58 -0.50
CA PHE A 115 0.40 -13.56 -0.98
C PHE A 115 -0.38 -12.37 -1.54
N PHE A 116 0.06 -11.18 -1.19
CA PHE A 116 -0.33 -9.94 -1.84
C PHE A 116 0.92 -9.20 -2.26
N LEU A 117 0.94 -8.74 -3.51
CA LEU A 117 1.96 -7.81 -3.99
C LEU A 117 1.34 -6.42 -4.02
N LEU A 118 1.96 -5.50 -3.30
CA LEU A 118 1.57 -4.11 -3.24
C LEU A 118 2.55 -3.28 -4.05
N GLN A 119 2.03 -2.43 -4.94
CA GLN A 119 2.80 -1.40 -5.64
C GLN A 119 2.04 -0.09 -5.52
N ASN A 120 2.75 0.99 -5.16
CA ASN A 120 2.17 2.32 -4.99
C ASN A 120 0.94 2.33 -4.04
N GLY A 121 0.98 1.52 -2.99
CA GLY A 121 -0.09 1.42 -2.00
C GLY A 121 -1.33 0.63 -2.44
N GLN A 122 -1.30 -0.01 -3.61
CA GLN A 122 -2.42 -0.80 -4.14
C GLN A 122 -2.02 -2.26 -4.32
N VAL A 123 -2.97 -3.18 -4.15
CA VAL A 123 -2.77 -4.60 -4.47
C VAL A 123 -2.74 -4.77 -5.98
N THR A 124 -1.60 -5.14 -6.54
CA THR A 124 -1.44 -5.40 -7.98
C THR A 124 -1.48 -6.88 -8.32
N ALA A 125 -1.23 -7.77 -7.35
CA ALA A 125 -1.39 -9.20 -7.50
C ALA A 125 -1.79 -9.86 -6.17
N SER A 126 -2.63 -10.90 -6.24
CA SER A 126 -2.97 -11.75 -5.09
C SER A 126 -3.16 -13.20 -5.51
N THR A 127 -2.67 -14.13 -4.70
CA THR A 127 -2.85 -15.57 -4.89
C THR A 127 -2.64 -16.30 -3.57
N ALA A 128 -3.08 -17.55 -3.49
CA ALA A 128 -2.76 -18.44 -2.38
C ALA A 128 -2.11 -19.76 -2.83
N GLY A 129 -1.54 -20.48 -1.87
CA GLY A 129 -0.97 -21.81 -2.04
C GLY A 129 0.41 -21.84 -2.68
N ASN A 130 1.09 -23.00 -2.57
CA ASN A 130 2.41 -23.22 -3.18
C ASN A 130 2.38 -23.16 -4.71
N ASN A 131 1.27 -23.57 -5.33
CA ASN A 131 1.11 -23.47 -6.79
C ASN A 131 0.93 -22.01 -7.21
N GLY A 132 0.12 -21.23 -6.49
CA GLY A 132 -0.02 -19.80 -6.71
C GLY A 132 1.32 -19.06 -6.56
N TRP A 133 2.12 -19.44 -5.57
CA TRP A 133 3.50 -18.96 -5.47
C TRP A 133 4.31 -19.27 -6.74
N ARG A 134 4.44 -20.56 -7.10
CA ARG A 134 5.34 -21.01 -8.17
C ARG A 134 4.94 -20.48 -9.54
N HIS A 135 3.65 -20.47 -9.84
CA HIS A 135 3.14 -20.24 -11.20
C HIS A 135 2.67 -18.81 -11.44
N PHE A 136 2.43 -18.03 -10.38
CA PHE A 136 1.92 -16.67 -10.50
C PHE A 136 2.78 -15.68 -9.73
N MET A 137 2.79 -15.73 -8.39
CA MET A 137 3.43 -14.69 -7.58
C MET A 137 4.93 -14.57 -7.85
N TRP A 138 5.65 -15.68 -7.92
CA TRP A 138 7.09 -15.65 -8.16
C TRP A 138 7.46 -15.06 -9.54
N PRO A 139 6.88 -15.52 -10.66
CA PRO A 139 7.02 -14.85 -11.95
C PRO A 139 6.63 -13.37 -11.93
N THR A 140 5.53 -13.00 -11.26
CA THR A 140 5.11 -11.59 -11.14
C THR A 140 6.14 -10.75 -10.40
N ILE A 141 6.72 -11.25 -9.30
CA ILE A 141 7.79 -10.56 -8.58
C ILE A 141 8.99 -10.32 -9.52
N LEU A 142 9.42 -11.35 -10.25
CA LEU A 142 10.54 -11.23 -11.19
C LEU A 142 10.29 -10.17 -12.28
N ASP A 143 9.06 -10.09 -12.80
CA ASP A 143 8.64 -9.09 -13.79
C ASP A 143 8.70 -7.67 -13.20
N VAL A 144 8.06 -7.43 -12.05
CA VAL A 144 8.02 -6.09 -11.45
C VAL A 144 9.38 -5.61 -10.96
N THR A 145 10.29 -6.52 -10.61
CA THR A 145 11.67 -6.19 -10.23
C THR A 145 12.63 -6.20 -11.42
N ASN A 146 12.17 -6.60 -12.61
CA ASN A 146 12.98 -6.79 -13.80
C ASN A 146 14.25 -7.64 -13.52
N THR A 147 14.07 -8.76 -12.81
CA THR A 147 15.15 -9.69 -12.45
C THR A 147 14.92 -11.06 -13.04
N LYS A 148 15.99 -11.85 -13.16
CA LYS A 148 15.92 -13.25 -13.57
C LYS A 148 15.85 -14.18 -12.36
N PRO A 149 15.24 -15.38 -12.49
CA PRO A 149 15.20 -16.38 -11.44
C PRO A 149 16.58 -16.72 -10.88
#